data_AF-A0A2G5HUX5-F1
#
_entry.id   AF-A0A2G5HUX5-F1
#
_cell.length_a   1.000
_cell.length_b   1.000
_cell.length_c   1.000
_cell.angle_alpha   90.00
_cell.angle_beta   90.00
_cell.angle_gamma   90.00
#
_symmetry.space_group_name_H-M   'P 1'
#
loop_
_entity.id
_entity.type
_entity.pdbx_description
1 polymer ?
#
loop_
_entity_poly.entity_id
_entity_poly.type
_entity_poly.pdbx_seq_one_letter_code
_entity_poly.pdbx_strand_id
1 'polypeptide(L)'
;MVTIGASVSSSEADRLAAKQFFNCVEEAVFCDDQFCTEEDRRLFPSKAKIQSLQAAYIVMLYQNWEGSTSSKGRIRRFRYSTVVAVARDVGVGHARHEIYSAATFDWQDFILREELIRVILWIFLLDTAFVIFNNVPPRMAIKEMKMSFARNDACFQASNSEICLQQVMIGHQEPHLLSSACEMICNGTITDGELASFGHLGSLNLFVATSAIHSMIFQAQQSFSPQLQLGPIYNALANWHLLWQRHIKADAVMRSHDVALLTLDITRLWQREGFSRFAPEYWMLASMLVQRLDRTEQDVIDKSREDPEVKIEPKDELLENYDTDMRQVNSLIAEFQKVML
;
A
#
# COMPACT_ATOMS: atom_id res chain seq x y z
N MET A 1 8.33 10.12 16.34
CA MET A 1 7.89 8.88 17.04
C MET A 1 7.01 9.12 18.26
N VAL A 2 7.33 10.07 19.16
CA VAL A 2 6.54 10.30 20.38
C VAL A 2 5.06 10.61 20.08
N THR A 3 4.78 11.54 19.15
CA THR A 3 3.41 11.96 18.81
C THR A 3 2.54 10.81 18.29
N ILE A 4 3.06 9.99 17.37
CA ILE A 4 2.32 8.83 16.84
C ILE A 4 2.08 7.78 17.92
N GLY A 5 3.08 7.50 18.76
CA GLY A 5 2.93 6.55 19.88
C GLY A 5 1.86 6.99 20.88
N ALA A 6 1.88 8.28 21.26
CA ALA A 6 0.86 8.84 22.14
C ALA A 6 -0.55 8.83 21.50
N SER A 7 -0.65 8.98 20.17
CA SER A 7 -1.92 8.95 19.43
C SER A 7 -2.63 7.60 19.49
N VAL A 8 -1.86 6.51 19.63
CA VAL A 8 -2.39 5.12 19.72
C VAL A 8 -2.29 4.54 21.13
N SER A 9 -1.95 5.37 22.12
CA SER A 9 -1.87 4.96 23.53
C SER A 9 -3.23 4.53 24.06
N SER A 10 -3.24 3.55 24.99
CA SER A 10 -4.44 3.17 25.73
C SER A 10 -4.92 4.29 26.67
N SER A 11 -4.02 5.19 27.09
CA SER A 11 -4.31 6.36 27.91
C SER A 11 -4.99 7.46 27.09
N GLU A 12 -6.18 7.90 27.51
CA GLU A 12 -6.87 9.02 26.88
C GLU A 12 -6.12 10.34 27.03
N ALA A 13 -5.47 10.55 28.17
CA ALA A 13 -4.67 11.74 28.41
C ALA A 13 -3.51 11.87 27.40
N ASP A 14 -2.85 10.76 27.09
CA ASP A 14 -1.76 10.72 26.09
C ASP A 14 -2.29 11.07 24.69
N ARG A 15 -3.44 10.49 24.31
CA ARG A 15 -4.07 10.76 23.01
C ARG A 15 -4.49 12.23 22.88
N LEU A 16 -5.05 12.81 23.94
CA LEU A 16 -5.43 14.23 23.97
C LEU A 16 -4.22 15.15 23.94
N ALA A 17 -3.15 14.81 24.67
CA ALA A 17 -1.89 15.56 24.64
C ALA A 17 -1.26 15.51 23.24
N ALA A 18 -1.23 14.35 22.59
CA ALA A 18 -0.69 14.19 21.24
C ALA A 18 -1.35 15.15 20.24
N LYS A 19 -2.69 15.29 20.30
CA LYS A 19 -3.47 16.17 19.40
C LYS A 19 -3.03 17.63 19.47
N GLN A 20 -2.55 18.10 20.61
CA GLN A 20 -2.05 19.47 20.77
C GLN A 20 -0.77 19.72 19.96
N PHE A 21 0.02 18.67 19.70
CA PHE A 21 1.28 18.76 18.97
C PHE A 21 1.16 18.51 17.47
N PHE A 22 0.01 18.05 16.98
CA PHE A 22 -0.14 17.59 15.60
C PHE A 22 0.30 18.62 14.56
N ASN A 23 -0.19 19.85 14.67
CA ASN A 23 0.12 20.91 13.72
C ASN A 23 1.57 21.39 13.86
N CYS A 24 2.08 21.53 15.09
CA CYS A 24 3.46 21.97 15.31
C CYS A 24 4.48 20.96 14.76
N VAL A 25 4.22 19.66 14.96
CA VAL A 25 5.07 18.58 14.44
C VAL A 25 4.95 18.47 12.93
N GLU A 26 3.74 18.67 12.38
CA GLU A 26 3.56 18.77 10.92
C GLU A 26 4.43 19.89 10.34
N GLU A 27 4.32 21.12 10.84
CA GLU A 27 5.13 22.23 10.33
C GLU A 27 6.63 21.97 10.52
N ALA A 28 7.05 21.45 11.68
CA ALA A 28 8.46 21.17 11.93
C ALA A 28 9.05 20.16 10.93
N VAL A 29 8.30 19.11 10.58
CA VAL A 29 8.76 18.08 9.62
C VAL A 29 8.74 18.62 8.18
N PHE A 30 7.72 19.37 7.80
CA PHE A 30 7.61 19.90 6.44
C PHE A 30 8.45 21.16 6.19
N CYS A 31 9.01 21.77 7.23
CA CYS A 31 10.02 22.83 7.15
C CYS A 31 11.45 22.33 7.40
N ASP A 32 11.64 21.03 7.58
CA ASP A 32 12.96 20.44 7.81
C ASP A 32 13.84 20.54 6.54
N ASP A 33 15.05 21.07 6.69
CA ASP A 33 15.97 21.27 5.57
C ASP A 33 16.32 19.94 4.89
N GLN A 34 16.51 18.86 5.65
CA GLN A 34 16.80 17.54 5.07
C GLN A 34 15.62 17.02 4.25
N PHE A 35 14.39 17.29 4.67
CA PHE A 35 13.20 16.97 3.88
C PHE A 35 13.11 17.78 2.59
N CYS A 36 13.36 19.09 2.66
CA CYS A 36 13.19 20.04 1.55
C CYS A 36 14.35 20.07 0.55
N THR A 37 15.55 19.65 0.93
CA THR A 37 16.74 19.71 0.06
C THR A 37 16.69 18.64 -1.02
N GLU A 38 16.98 19.02 -2.27
CA GLU A 38 17.14 18.07 -3.38
C GLU A 38 18.44 17.25 -3.19
N GLU A 39 18.36 15.93 -3.30
CA GLU A 39 19.54 15.06 -3.32
C GLU A 39 19.97 14.79 -4.77
N ASP A 40 21.26 14.51 -4.97
CA ASP A 40 21.73 13.98 -6.26
C ASP A 40 21.09 12.61 -6.47
N ARG A 41 20.16 12.56 -7.43
CA ARG A 41 19.41 11.35 -7.81
C ARG A 41 20.32 10.16 -8.13
N ARG A 42 21.60 10.37 -8.43
CA ARG A 42 22.56 9.30 -8.76
C ARG A 42 23.08 8.56 -7.53
N LEU A 43 22.94 9.14 -6.34
CA LEU A 43 23.42 8.57 -5.09
C LEU A 43 22.27 7.91 -4.33
N PHE A 44 22.61 6.89 -3.56
CA PHE A 44 21.66 6.33 -2.60
C PHE A 44 21.40 7.37 -1.49
N PRO A 45 20.15 7.57 -1.06
CA PRO A 45 19.81 8.63 -0.10
C PRO A 45 20.51 8.44 1.24
N SER A 46 20.82 9.57 1.87
CA SER A 46 21.40 9.56 3.20
C SER A 46 20.40 9.02 4.25
N LYS A 47 20.91 8.45 5.34
CA LYS A 47 20.06 8.02 6.47
C LYS A 47 19.17 9.16 6.99
N ALA A 48 19.70 10.39 7.05
CA ALA A 48 18.96 11.56 7.48
C ALA A 48 17.77 11.85 6.54
N LYS A 49 17.98 11.77 5.21
CA LYS A 49 16.91 11.94 4.23
C LYS A 49 15.81 10.90 4.38
N ILE A 50 16.19 9.62 4.52
CA ILE A 50 15.23 8.53 4.74
C ILE A 50 14.42 8.80 6.02
N GLN A 51 15.06 9.20 7.11
CA GLN A 51 14.40 9.52 8.38
C GLN A 51 13.45 10.72 8.27
N SER A 52 13.82 11.78 7.53
CA SER A 52 12.93 12.91 7.27
C SER A 52 11.72 12.49 6.42
N LEU A 53 11.89 11.62 5.42
CA LEU A 53 10.79 11.05 4.64
C LEU A 53 9.87 10.17 5.50
N GLN A 54 10.43 9.32 6.36
CA GLN A 54 9.68 8.52 7.34
C GLN A 54 8.88 9.41 8.30
N ALA A 55 9.49 10.49 8.81
CA ALA A 55 8.81 11.45 9.67
C ALA A 55 7.62 12.09 8.95
N ALA A 56 7.80 12.54 7.70
CA ALA A 56 6.74 13.13 6.89
C ALA A 56 5.59 12.13 6.64
N TYR A 57 5.90 10.88 6.30
CA TYR A 57 4.91 9.81 6.17
C TYR A 57 4.13 9.59 7.48
N ILE A 58 4.80 9.54 8.63
CA ILE A 58 4.15 9.34 9.93
C ILE A 58 3.22 10.52 10.27
N VAL A 59 3.66 11.76 10.00
CA VAL A 59 2.84 12.97 10.16
C VAL A 59 1.55 12.87 9.35
N MET A 60 1.70 12.51 8.08
CA MET A 60 0.59 12.28 7.18
C MET A 60 -0.38 11.23 7.71
N LEU A 61 0.16 10.12 8.23
CA LEU A 61 -0.62 9.01 8.74
C LEU A 61 -1.51 9.47 9.91
N TYR A 62 -0.94 10.01 11.00
CA TYR A 62 -1.78 10.38 12.14
C TYR A 62 -2.70 11.57 11.84
N GLN A 63 -2.28 12.54 11.03
CA GLN A 63 -3.17 13.65 10.66
C GLN A 63 -4.34 13.17 9.79
N ASN A 64 -4.14 12.15 8.96
CA ASN A 64 -5.23 11.56 8.17
C ASN A 64 -6.26 10.84 9.05
N TRP A 65 -5.82 10.09 10.06
CA TRP A 65 -6.72 9.31 10.90
C TRP A 65 -7.31 10.13 12.06
N GLU A 66 -6.46 10.82 12.82
CA GLU A 66 -6.81 11.49 14.08
C GLU A 66 -6.90 13.02 13.97
N GLY A 67 -6.49 13.60 12.84
CA GLY A 67 -6.49 15.04 12.64
C GLY A 67 -7.89 15.64 12.49
N SER A 68 -7.97 16.97 12.59
CA SER A 68 -9.21 17.71 12.29
C SER A 68 -9.64 17.55 10.83
N THR A 69 -10.91 17.80 10.49
CA THR A 69 -11.38 17.78 9.08
C THR A 69 -10.52 18.67 8.18
N SER A 70 -10.11 19.85 8.67
CA SER A 70 -9.20 20.75 7.96
C SER A 70 -7.82 20.13 7.76
N SER A 71 -7.26 19.49 8.80
CA SER A 71 -5.97 18.79 8.72
C SER A 71 -6.03 17.64 7.70
N LYS A 72 -7.08 16.80 7.75
CA LYS A 72 -7.27 15.69 6.80
C LYS A 72 -7.30 16.20 5.35
N GLY A 73 -8.09 17.24 5.08
CA GLY A 73 -8.12 17.87 3.77
C GLY A 73 -6.77 18.47 3.35
N ARG A 74 -6.06 19.12 4.27
CA ARG A 74 -4.72 19.68 4.00
C ARG A 74 -3.69 18.60 3.67
N ILE A 75 -3.70 17.49 4.41
CA ILE A 75 -2.83 16.35 4.17
C ILE A 75 -3.06 15.80 2.76
N ARG A 76 -4.32 15.50 2.42
CA ARG A 76 -4.67 14.91 1.13
C ARG A 76 -4.38 15.82 -0.04
N ARG A 77 -4.67 17.12 0.08
CA ARG A 77 -4.59 18.08 -1.04
C ARG A 77 -3.19 18.65 -1.26
N PHE A 78 -2.44 18.88 -0.18
CA PHE A 78 -1.18 19.63 -0.25
C PHE A 78 0.01 18.78 0.21
N ARG A 79 0.04 18.34 1.47
CA ARG A 79 1.22 17.71 2.07
C ARG A 79 1.59 16.40 1.38
N TYR A 80 0.61 15.62 0.94
CA TYR A 80 0.88 14.37 0.24
C TYR A 80 1.63 14.59 -1.08
N SER A 81 1.25 15.60 -1.86
CA SER A 81 1.93 15.93 -3.10
C SER A 81 3.40 16.26 -2.87
N THR A 82 3.72 16.93 -1.77
CA THR A 82 5.11 17.19 -1.36
C THR A 82 5.85 15.88 -1.04
N VAL A 83 5.24 14.97 -0.28
CA VAL A 83 5.85 13.67 0.05
C VAL A 83 6.09 12.83 -1.20
N VAL A 84 5.15 12.81 -2.14
CA VAL A 84 5.31 12.10 -3.42
C VAL A 84 6.45 12.71 -4.25
N ALA A 85 6.58 14.04 -4.29
CA ALA A 85 7.68 14.71 -4.96
C ALA A 85 9.04 14.30 -4.35
N VAL A 86 9.16 14.38 -3.02
CA VAL A 86 10.39 13.98 -2.31
C VAL A 86 10.71 12.49 -2.51
N ALA A 87 9.71 11.61 -2.49
CA ALA A 87 9.91 10.19 -2.77
C ALA A 87 10.44 9.93 -4.19
N ARG A 88 9.97 10.71 -5.18
CA ARG A 88 10.49 10.67 -6.55
C ARG A 88 11.90 11.23 -6.66
N ASP A 89 12.24 12.28 -5.90
CA ASP A 89 13.57 12.88 -5.88
C ASP A 89 14.61 11.96 -5.23
N VAL A 90 14.23 11.24 -4.17
CA VAL A 90 15.05 10.16 -3.59
C VAL A 90 15.26 9.01 -4.59
N GLY A 91 14.40 8.90 -5.58
CA GLY A 91 14.48 7.90 -6.64
C GLY A 91 13.81 6.59 -6.23
N VAL A 92 12.49 6.52 -6.43
CA VAL A 92 11.70 5.29 -6.22
C VAL A 92 12.37 4.07 -6.86
N GLY A 93 12.88 4.20 -8.09
CA GLY A 93 13.57 3.11 -8.78
C GLY A 93 14.91 2.66 -8.17
N HIS A 94 15.54 3.47 -7.32
CA HIS A 94 16.81 3.15 -6.65
C HIS A 94 16.61 2.37 -5.34
N ALA A 95 15.39 2.30 -4.82
CA ALA A 95 15.03 1.51 -3.65
C ALA A 95 15.07 0.00 -4.00
N ARG A 96 16.28 -0.56 -4.06
CA ARG A 96 16.52 -1.94 -4.47
C ARG A 96 17.47 -2.62 -3.51
N HIS A 97 17.20 -3.90 -3.28
CA HIS A 97 18.18 -4.79 -2.65
C HIS A 97 19.26 -5.19 -3.63
N GLU A 98 20.44 -5.42 -3.09
CA GLU A 98 21.51 -6.12 -3.80
C GLU A 98 21.30 -7.63 -3.69
N ILE A 99 22.08 -8.38 -4.49
CA ILE A 99 22.18 -9.83 -4.32
C ILE A 99 23.16 -10.07 -3.18
N TYR A 100 22.64 -10.54 -2.06
CA TYR A 100 23.44 -10.74 -0.86
C TYR A 100 24.09 -12.12 -0.84
N SER A 101 25.30 -12.19 -0.31
CA SER A 101 25.99 -13.44 0.00
C SER A 101 26.61 -13.32 1.39
N ALA A 102 27.00 -14.44 2.00
CA ALA A 102 27.68 -14.40 3.29
C ALA A 102 28.98 -13.57 3.27
N ALA A 103 29.61 -13.42 2.10
CA ALA A 103 30.83 -12.63 1.95
C ALA A 103 30.58 -11.13 1.69
N THR A 104 29.40 -10.77 1.16
CA THR A 104 29.09 -9.40 0.71
C THR A 104 28.00 -8.72 1.55
N PHE A 105 27.43 -9.42 2.52
CA PHE A 105 26.33 -8.89 3.32
C PHE A 105 26.81 -7.81 4.29
N ASP A 106 26.52 -6.55 3.96
CA ASP A 106 26.59 -5.42 4.86
C ASP A 106 25.22 -5.19 5.50
N TRP A 107 25.12 -5.43 6.81
CA TRP A 107 23.87 -5.31 7.53
C TRP A 107 23.38 -3.86 7.62
N GLN A 108 24.28 -2.88 7.67
CA GLN A 108 23.91 -1.47 7.76
C GLN A 108 23.39 -0.94 6.42
N ASP A 109 23.99 -1.35 5.31
CA ASP A 109 23.47 -1.08 3.96
C ASP A 109 22.10 -1.76 3.76
N PHE A 110 21.97 -3.02 4.17
CA PHE A 110 20.70 -3.75 4.12
C PHE A 110 19.58 -2.99 4.86
N ILE A 111 19.84 -2.54 6.10
CA ILE A 111 18.86 -1.78 6.90
C ILE A 111 18.43 -0.51 6.17
N LEU A 112 19.37 0.27 5.62
CA LEU A 112 19.04 1.51 4.92
C LEU A 112 18.18 1.27 3.68
N ARG A 113 18.48 0.22 2.91
CA ARG A 113 17.68 -0.20 1.75
C ARG A 113 16.28 -0.65 2.14
N GLU A 114 16.18 -1.49 3.16
CA GLU A 114 14.90 -1.98 3.67
C GLU A 114 14.03 -0.84 4.23
N GLU A 115 14.64 0.11 4.96
CA GLU A 115 13.97 1.31 5.47
C GLU A 115 13.40 2.17 4.34
N LEU A 116 14.19 2.40 3.28
CA LEU A 116 13.76 3.16 2.11
C LEU A 116 12.64 2.45 1.33
N ILE A 117 12.82 1.15 1.07
CA ILE A 117 11.82 0.32 0.39
C ILE A 117 10.50 0.38 1.16
N ARG A 118 10.52 0.09 2.47
CA ARG A 118 9.30 0.07 3.27
C ARG A 118 8.62 1.43 3.34
N VAL A 119 9.34 2.53 3.50
CA VAL A 119 8.68 3.87 3.55
C VAL A 119 8.02 4.20 2.20
N ILE A 120 8.61 3.86 1.05
CA ILE A 120 7.99 4.07 -0.25
C ILE A 120 6.74 3.19 -0.42
N LEU A 121 6.79 1.91 -0.03
CA LEU A 121 5.61 1.05 -0.04
C LEU A 121 4.48 1.64 0.79
N TRP A 122 4.79 2.15 1.98
CA TRP A 122 3.81 2.78 2.86
C TRP A 122 3.23 4.09 2.29
N ILE A 123 4.04 4.90 1.61
CA ILE A 123 3.58 6.09 0.88
C ILE A 123 2.61 5.71 -0.25
N PHE A 124 2.87 4.61 -0.96
CA PHE A 124 1.98 4.07 -1.99
C PHE A 124 0.67 3.53 -1.41
N LEU A 125 0.74 2.80 -0.29
CA LEU A 125 -0.45 2.31 0.41
C LEU A 125 -1.33 3.48 0.89
N LEU A 126 -0.72 4.59 1.33
CA LEU A 126 -1.47 5.79 1.69
C LEU A 126 -2.12 6.47 0.47
N ASP A 127 -1.45 6.47 -0.69
CA ASP A 127 -2.07 6.92 -1.96
C ASP A 127 -3.36 6.15 -2.21
N THR A 128 -3.25 4.82 -2.14
CA THR A 128 -4.36 3.93 -2.43
C THR A 128 -5.46 4.05 -1.38
N ALA A 129 -5.11 4.32 -0.12
CA ALA A 129 -6.11 4.64 0.90
C ALA A 129 -6.93 5.88 0.50
N PHE A 130 -6.32 6.92 -0.08
CA PHE A 130 -7.07 8.08 -0.57
C PHE A 130 -7.94 7.74 -1.79
N VAL A 131 -7.49 6.83 -2.66
CA VAL A 131 -8.31 6.29 -3.76
C VAL A 131 -9.56 5.62 -3.20
N ILE A 132 -9.39 4.67 -2.28
CA ILE A 132 -10.48 3.84 -1.73
C ILE A 132 -11.45 4.69 -0.90
N PHE A 133 -10.92 5.48 0.03
CA PHE A 133 -11.73 6.11 1.08
C PHE A 133 -12.18 7.52 0.74
N ASN A 134 -11.52 8.19 -0.21
CA ASN A 134 -11.79 9.59 -0.53
C ASN A 134 -11.99 9.85 -2.03
N ASN A 135 -12.01 8.81 -2.88
CA ASN A 135 -12.14 8.95 -4.34
C ASN A 135 -11.13 9.93 -4.95
N VAL A 136 -9.92 9.98 -4.38
CA VAL A 136 -8.86 10.84 -4.89
C VAL A 136 -8.06 10.05 -5.93
N PRO A 137 -7.80 10.60 -7.13
CA PRO A 137 -6.96 9.96 -8.13
C PRO A 137 -5.60 9.58 -7.56
N PRO A 138 -5.08 8.38 -7.91
CA PRO A 138 -3.77 7.95 -7.46
C PRO A 138 -2.72 8.94 -7.97
N ARG A 139 -1.86 9.43 -7.08
CA ARG A 139 -0.77 10.33 -7.43
C ARG A 139 0.52 9.59 -7.71
N MET A 140 0.59 8.31 -7.37
CA MET A 140 1.68 7.41 -7.72
C MET A 140 1.23 6.39 -8.77
N ALA A 141 2.02 6.25 -9.83
CA ALA A 141 1.75 5.29 -10.89
C ALA A 141 2.42 3.96 -10.57
N ILE A 142 1.69 2.84 -10.62
CA ILE A 142 2.28 1.51 -10.35
C ILE A 142 3.48 1.19 -11.25
N LYS A 143 3.49 1.69 -12.49
CA LYS A 143 4.61 1.52 -13.44
C LYS A 143 5.87 2.29 -13.05
N GLU A 144 5.77 3.27 -12.15
CA GLU A 144 6.93 3.99 -11.61
C GLU A 144 7.60 3.22 -10.46
N MET A 145 6.93 2.22 -9.89
CA MET A 145 7.42 1.36 -8.80
C MET A 145 8.45 0.33 -9.27
N LYS A 146 9.53 0.81 -9.88
CA LYS A 146 10.66 0.00 -10.35
C LYS A 146 11.64 -0.30 -9.21
N MET A 147 11.10 -0.63 -8.04
CA MET A 147 11.78 -0.90 -6.79
C MET A 147 11.68 -2.38 -6.42
N SER A 148 12.53 -2.84 -5.49
CA SER A 148 12.39 -4.17 -4.90
C SER A 148 11.17 -4.25 -3.98
N PHE A 149 10.69 -5.46 -3.77
CA PHE A 149 9.80 -5.76 -2.65
C PHE A 149 10.52 -5.62 -1.30
N ALA A 150 9.76 -5.35 -0.23
CA ALA A 150 10.28 -5.48 1.12
C ALA A 150 10.67 -6.94 1.39
N ARG A 151 11.73 -7.18 2.17
CA ARG A 151 12.00 -8.53 2.64
C ARG A 151 10.93 -8.99 3.62
N ASN A 152 10.85 -10.30 3.83
CA ASN A 152 9.97 -10.87 4.85
C ASN A 152 10.26 -10.20 6.20
N ASP A 153 9.22 -9.99 7.00
CA ASP A 153 9.33 -9.35 8.32
C ASP A 153 10.34 -10.05 9.23
N ALA A 154 10.61 -11.35 9.07
CA ALA A 154 11.68 -12.05 9.79
C ALA A 154 13.08 -11.46 9.54
N CYS A 155 13.35 -10.92 8.34
CA CYS A 155 14.59 -10.19 8.05
C CYS A 155 14.61 -8.83 8.77
N PHE A 156 13.50 -8.09 8.68
CA PHE A 156 13.40 -6.75 9.25
C PHE A 156 13.36 -6.75 10.79
N GLN A 157 12.81 -7.80 11.39
CA GLN A 157 12.71 -7.99 12.84
C GLN A 157 13.93 -8.71 13.43
N ALA A 158 14.92 -9.06 12.62
CA ALA A 158 16.13 -9.75 13.08
C ALA A 158 16.90 -8.90 14.11
N SER A 159 17.32 -9.53 15.19
CA SER A 159 18.02 -8.85 16.30
C SER A 159 19.51 -8.62 16.06
N ASN A 160 20.10 -9.29 15.07
CA ASN A 160 21.51 -9.16 14.69
C ASN A 160 21.72 -9.50 13.21
N SER A 161 22.94 -9.23 12.72
CA SER A 161 23.35 -9.46 11.32
C SER A 161 23.27 -10.92 10.92
N GLU A 162 23.63 -11.85 11.80
CA GLU A 162 23.70 -13.28 11.49
C GLU A 162 22.31 -13.86 11.24
N ILE A 163 21.35 -13.53 12.10
CA ILE A 163 19.95 -13.93 11.95
C ILE A 163 19.36 -13.29 10.69
N CYS A 164 19.64 -12.00 10.46
CA CYS A 164 19.18 -11.31 9.26
C CYS A 164 19.69 -11.99 7.98
N LEU A 165 21.00 -12.27 7.92
CA LEU A 165 21.62 -12.96 6.79
C LEU A 165 20.99 -14.34 6.57
N GLN A 166 20.79 -15.12 7.64
CA GLN A 166 20.15 -16.43 7.53
C GLN A 166 18.75 -16.33 6.91
N GLN A 167 17.93 -15.36 7.36
CA GLN A 167 16.59 -15.15 6.80
C GLN A 167 16.63 -14.68 5.35
N VAL A 168 17.58 -13.79 5.00
CA VAL A 168 17.79 -13.35 3.62
C VAL A 168 18.15 -14.55 2.74
N MET A 169 19.05 -15.44 3.18
CA MET A 169 19.48 -16.63 2.42
C MET A 169 18.37 -17.68 2.24
N ILE A 170 17.45 -17.80 3.19
CA ILE A 170 16.26 -18.68 3.07
C ILE A 170 15.25 -18.10 2.06
N GLY A 171 15.16 -16.77 2.00
CA GLY A 171 14.28 -16.06 1.10
C GLY A 171 14.72 -16.12 -0.37
N HIS A 172 13.80 -15.76 -1.27
CA HIS A 172 14.09 -15.66 -2.70
C HIS A 172 15.10 -14.55 -2.96
N GLN A 173 16.23 -14.87 -3.61
CA GLN A 173 17.28 -13.89 -3.92
C GLN A 173 16.97 -13.03 -5.13
N GLU A 174 16.03 -13.44 -6.00
CA GLU A 174 15.75 -12.70 -7.23
C GLU A 174 15.13 -11.33 -6.94
N PRO A 175 15.73 -10.24 -7.44
CA PRO A 175 15.20 -8.90 -7.28
C PRO A 175 14.05 -8.69 -8.27
N HIS A 176 12.89 -9.29 -8.00
CA HIS A 176 11.67 -8.93 -8.73
C HIS A 176 11.30 -7.49 -8.43
N LEU A 177 11.02 -6.73 -9.49
CA LEU A 177 10.49 -5.38 -9.37
C LEU A 177 9.00 -5.44 -9.07
N LEU A 178 8.54 -4.52 -8.24
CA LEU A 178 7.13 -4.42 -7.87
C LEU A 178 6.24 -4.21 -9.10
N SER A 179 6.64 -3.30 -9.99
CA SER A 179 5.93 -3.06 -11.26
C SER A 179 5.81 -4.32 -12.12
N SER A 180 6.87 -5.14 -12.19
CA SER A 180 6.88 -6.37 -13.00
C SER A 180 5.98 -7.46 -12.42
N ALA A 181 5.90 -7.56 -11.10
CA ALA A 181 4.98 -8.48 -10.44
C ALA A 181 3.52 -8.05 -10.63
N CYS A 182 3.24 -6.74 -10.58
CA CYS A 182 1.92 -6.20 -10.90
C CYS A 182 1.54 -6.49 -12.35
N GLU A 183 2.48 -6.34 -13.29
CA GLU A 183 2.25 -6.74 -14.69
C GLU A 183 1.99 -8.25 -14.82
N MET A 184 2.76 -9.09 -14.12
CA MET A 184 2.58 -10.54 -14.10
C MET A 184 1.18 -10.93 -13.63
N ILE A 185 0.70 -10.41 -12.48
CA ILE A 185 -0.64 -10.77 -11.99
C ILE A 185 -1.74 -10.31 -12.96
N CYS A 186 -1.54 -9.24 -13.72
CA CYS A 186 -2.51 -8.75 -14.70
C CYS A 186 -2.53 -9.60 -15.99
N ASN A 187 -1.43 -10.31 -16.27
CA ASN A 187 -1.22 -11.02 -17.53
C ASN A 187 -1.49 -12.51 -17.38
N GLY A 188 -2.60 -12.99 -17.95
CA GLY A 188 -2.85 -14.42 -18.12
C GLY A 188 -2.90 -15.21 -16.81
N THR A 189 -2.57 -16.50 -16.89
CA THR A 189 -2.55 -17.41 -15.74
C THR A 189 -1.17 -17.47 -15.12
N ILE A 190 -1.09 -17.32 -13.80
CA ILE A 190 0.17 -17.49 -13.06
C ILE A 190 0.69 -18.93 -13.18
N THR A 191 1.97 -19.09 -13.47
CA THR A 191 2.63 -20.39 -13.55
C THR A 191 2.99 -20.93 -12.16
N ASP A 192 3.21 -22.24 -12.03
CA ASP A 192 3.63 -22.84 -10.75
C ASP A 192 4.97 -22.29 -10.23
N GLY A 193 5.88 -21.94 -11.15
CA GLY A 193 7.18 -21.33 -10.81
C GLY A 193 7.02 -19.91 -10.25
N GLU A 194 6.15 -19.11 -10.85
CA GLU A 194 5.80 -17.78 -10.34
C GLU A 194 5.05 -17.89 -9.01
N LEU A 195 4.09 -18.81 -8.89
CA LEU A 195 3.35 -19.04 -7.65
C LEU A 195 4.30 -19.42 -6.50
N ALA A 196 5.31 -20.25 -6.77
CA ALA A 196 6.37 -20.56 -5.81
C ALA A 196 7.22 -19.33 -5.46
N SER A 197 7.62 -18.55 -6.46
CA SER A 197 8.51 -17.40 -6.28
C SER A 197 7.85 -16.26 -5.50
N PHE A 198 6.60 -15.95 -5.83
CA PHE A 198 5.85 -14.82 -5.28
C PHE A 198 5.05 -15.18 -4.03
N GLY A 199 4.79 -16.47 -3.76
CA GLY A 199 4.08 -16.94 -2.57
C GLY A 199 4.81 -16.65 -1.25
N HIS A 200 6.11 -16.36 -1.29
CA HIS A 200 6.94 -16.02 -0.13
C HIS A 200 7.15 -14.52 0.10
N LEU A 201 6.52 -13.65 -0.70
CA LEU A 201 6.68 -12.21 -0.57
C LEU A 201 6.19 -11.67 0.78
N GLY A 202 5.28 -12.39 1.46
CA GLY A 202 4.72 -11.94 2.73
C GLY A 202 3.56 -10.95 2.55
N SER A 203 2.82 -10.75 3.64
CA SER A 203 1.55 -10.03 3.61
C SER A 203 1.66 -8.57 3.21
N LEU A 204 2.73 -7.85 3.60
CA LEU A 204 2.91 -6.45 3.21
C LEU A 204 2.96 -6.29 1.69
N ASN A 205 3.76 -7.12 1.02
CA ASN A 205 3.93 -7.06 -0.42
C ASN A 205 2.66 -7.50 -1.17
N LEU A 206 1.95 -8.52 -0.66
CA LEU A 206 0.65 -8.91 -1.20
C LEU A 206 -0.41 -7.83 -0.99
N PHE A 207 -0.38 -7.12 0.15
CA PHE A 207 -1.26 -5.98 0.41
C PHE A 207 -1.00 -4.81 -0.56
N VAL A 208 0.27 -4.56 -0.90
CA VAL A 208 0.64 -3.61 -1.95
C VAL A 208 0.12 -4.05 -3.32
N ALA A 209 0.20 -5.34 -3.66
CA ALA A 209 -0.35 -5.85 -4.91
C ALA A 209 -1.88 -5.69 -4.97
N THR A 210 -2.62 -5.95 -3.88
CA THR A 210 -4.06 -5.67 -3.80
C THR A 210 -4.35 -4.17 -3.97
N SER A 211 -3.51 -3.33 -3.38
CA SER A 211 -3.66 -1.87 -3.45
C SER A 211 -3.43 -1.34 -4.87
N ALA A 212 -2.50 -1.94 -5.61
CA ALA A 212 -2.32 -1.65 -7.04
C ALA A 212 -3.59 -1.96 -7.85
N ILE A 213 -4.31 -3.05 -7.53
CA ILE A 213 -5.59 -3.38 -8.17
C ILE A 213 -6.63 -2.27 -7.96
N HIS A 214 -6.74 -1.72 -6.74
CA HIS A 214 -7.64 -0.58 -6.49
C HIS A 214 -7.30 0.65 -7.33
N SER A 215 -6.01 0.95 -7.51
CA SER A 215 -5.57 2.04 -8.40
C SER A 215 -5.95 1.77 -9.86
N MET A 216 -5.84 0.52 -10.33
CA MET A 216 -6.28 0.14 -11.69
C MET A 216 -7.79 0.24 -11.86
N ILE A 217 -8.58 -0.16 -10.86
CA ILE A 217 -10.04 -0.04 -10.87
C ILE A 217 -10.42 1.43 -11.03
N PHE A 218 -9.83 2.32 -10.22
CA PHE A 218 -10.07 3.75 -10.35
C PHE A 218 -9.74 4.26 -11.76
N GLN A 219 -8.60 3.85 -12.33
CA GLN A 219 -8.23 4.23 -13.70
C GLN A 219 -9.21 3.68 -14.75
N ALA A 220 -9.69 2.44 -14.61
CA ALA A 220 -10.67 1.85 -15.51
C ALA A 220 -12.00 2.61 -15.48
N GLN A 221 -12.47 2.98 -14.28
CA GLN A 221 -13.68 3.79 -14.09
C GLN A 221 -13.61 5.14 -14.81
N GLN A 222 -12.41 5.73 -14.90
CA GLN A 222 -12.20 7.04 -15.52
C GLN A 222 -11.80 6.95 -17.00
N SER A 223 -11.76 5.74 -17.58
CA SER A 223 -11.36 5.54 -18.97
C SER A 223 -12.56 5.64 -19.92
N PHE A 224 -12.34 6.13 -21.15
CA PHE A 224 -13.39 6.16 -22.18
C PHE A 224 -13.79 4.76 -22.71
N SER A 225 -13.11 3.70 -22.29
CA SER A 225 -13.42 2.32 -22.68
C SER A 225 -13.08 1.35 -21.53
N PRO A 226 -13.88 1.36 -20.44
CA PRO A 226 -13.61 0.58 -19.24
C PRO A 226 -13.51 -0.93 -19.53
N GLN A 227 -14.28 -1.45 -20.49
CA GLN A 227 -14.34 -2.89 -20.83
C GLN A 227 -12.97 -3.46 -21.22
N LEU A 228 -12.15 -2.67 -21.93
CA LEU A 228 -10.81 -3.10 -22.33
C LEU A 228 -9.85 -3.21 -21.14
N GLN A 229 -10.14 -2.53 -20.04
CA GLN A 229 -9.33 -2.54 -18.82
C GLN A 229 -9.77 -3.61 -17.81
N LEU A 230 -11.02 -4.10 -17.89
CA LEU A 230 -11.56 -5.08 -16.93
C LEU A 230 -10.86 -6.44 -17.01
N GLY A 231 -10.51 -6.92 -18.21
CA GLY A 231 -9.85 -8.22 -18.39
C GLY A 231 -8.57 -8.37 -17.54
N PRO A 232 -7.58 -7.47 -17.68
CA PRO A 232 -6.38 -7.45 -16.84
C PRO A 232 -6.67 -7.37 -15.33
N ILE A 233 -7.70 -6.62 -14.93
CA ILE A 233 -8.08 -6.48 -13.52
C ILE A 233 -8.65 -7.80 -12.96
N TYR A 234 -9.50 -8.50 -13.73
CA TYR A 234 -10.01 -9.82 -13.34
C TYR A 234 -8.88 -10.85 -13.22
N ASN A 235 -7.92 -10.85 -14.15
CA ASN A 235 -6.72 -11.69 -14.04
C ASN A 235 -5.94 -11.38 -12.76
N ALA A 236 -5.72 -10.09 -12.46
CA ALA A 236 -5.02 -9.66 -11.26
C ALA A 236 -5.72 -10.14 -9.99
N LEU A 237 -7.04 -10.04 -9.90
CA LEU A 237 -7.82 -10.54 -8.78
C LEU A 237 -7.70 -12.06 -8.62
N ALA A 238 -7.79 -12.82 -9.71
CA ALA A 238 -7.69 -14.28 -9.68
C ALA A 238 -6.27 -14.74 -9.28
N ASN A 239 -5.25 -14.19 -9.92
CA ASN A 239 -3.84 -14.52 -9.64
C ASN A 239 -3.43 -14.10 -8.24
N TRP A 240 -3.86 -12.93 -7.77
CA TRP A 240 -3.63 -12.50 -6.39
C TRP A 240 -4.23 -13.48 -5.38
N HIS A 241 -5.45 -13.98 -5.64
CA HIS A 241 -6.10 -14.94 -4.75
C HIS A 241 -5.29 -16.24 -4.62
N LEU A 242 -4.74 -16.75 -5.74
CA LEU A 242 -3.87 -17.92 -5.75
C LEU A 242 -2.57 -17.67 -4.95
N LEU A 243 -1.94 -16.52 -5.15
CA LEU A 243 -0.75 -16.10 -4.40
C LEU A 243 -1.02 -16.02 -2.90
N TRP A 244 -2.14 -15.44 -2.51
CA TRP A 244 -2.53 -15.32 -1.11
C TRP A 244 -2.78 -16.71 -0.47
N GLN A 245 -3.48 -17.61 -1.17
CA GLN A 245 -3.66 -18.99 -0.71
C GLN A 245 -2.33 -19.73 -0.54
N ARG A 246 -1.39 -19.55 -1.48
CA ARG A 246 -0.05 -20.14 -1.40
C ARG A 246 0.72 -19.57 -0.22
N HIS A 247 0.63 -18.26 -0.01
CA HIS A 247 1.25 -17.56 1.10
C HIS A 247 0.73 -18.08 2.44
N ILE A 248 -0.58 -18.14 2.67
CA ILE A 248 -1.15 -18.71 3.91
C ILE A 248 -0.67 -20.15 4.12
N LYS A 249 -0.63 -20.99 3.09
CA LYS A 249 -0.16 -22.38 3.22
C LYS A 249 1.32 -22.45 3.60
N ALA A 250 2.17 -21.62 2.97
CA ALA A 250 3.59 -21.55 3.30
C ALA A 250 3.83 -20.98 4.70
N ASP A 251 3.02 -20.00 5.09
CA ASP A 251 3.15 -19.29 6.35
C ASP A 251 2.53 -20.07 7.51
N ALA A 252 1.47 -20.86 7.30
CA ALA A 252 0.93 -21.78 8.31
C ALA A 252 1.98 -22.83 8.76
N VAL A 253 2.94 -23.16 7.90
CA VAL A 253 4.10 -24.02 8.24
C VAL A 253 5.12 -23.25 9.09
N MET A 254 5.22 -21.93 8.95
CA MET A 254 6.05 -21.03 9.80
C MET A 254 5.33 -20.57 11.09
N ARG A 255 3.99 -20.49 11.10
CA ARG A 255 3.14 -19.93 12.17
C ARG A 255 2.49 -20.97 13.08
N SER A 256 3.15 -22.09 13.37
CA SER A 256 2.81 -22.87 14.59
C SER A 256 2.94 -22.05 15.89
N HIS A 257 3.40 -20.79 15.79
CA HIS A 257 3.56 -19.80 16.85
C HIS A 257 2.38 -18.81 17.05
N ASP A 258 1.34 -18.78 16.20
CA ASP A 258 0.28 -17.74 16.27
C ASP A 258 -0.64 -17.87 17.52
N VAL A 259 -0.75 -19.06 18.11
CA VAL A 259 -1.50 -19.26 19.38
C VAL A 259 -0.75 -18.64 20.58
N ALA A 260 0.55 -18.36 20.45
CA ALA A 260 1.35 -17.68 21.47
C ALA A 260 1.36 -16.13 21.34
N LEU A 261 0.70 -15.58 20.31
CA LEU A 261 0.71 -14.14 20.00
C LEU A 261 -0.35 -13.32 20.78
N LEU A 262 -1.29 -13.98 21.44
CA LEU A 262 -2.25 -13.35 22.36
C LEU A 262 -1.66 -13.09 23.76
N THR A 263 -0.47 -13.62 24.06
CA THR A 263 0.23 -13.48 25.35
C THR A 263 1.55 -12.72 25.24
N LEU A 264 1.81 -12.03 24.12
CA LEU A 264 3.04 -11.25 23.94
C LEU A 264 3.12 -10.08 24.93
N ASP A 265 4.31 -9.94 25.50
CA ASP A 265 4.72 -8.73 26.22
C ASP A 265 4.52 -7.50 25.32
N ILE A 266 4.10 -6.37 25.93
CA ILE A 266 3.90 -5.07 25.27
C ILE A 266 5.12 -4.68 24.44
N THR A 267 6.32 -5.03 24.91
CA THR A 267 7.60 -4.76 24.22
C THR A 267 7.76 -5.47 22.87
N ARG A 268 6.97 -6.51 22.59
CA ARG A 268 7.03 -7.31 21.34
C ARG A 268 5.82 -7.12 20.43
N LEU A 269 4.87 -6.25 20.78
CA LEU A 269 3.67 -6.00 19.97
C LEU A 269 3.99 -5.50 18.55
N TRP A 270 5.13 -4.83 18.36
CA TRP A 270 5.58 -4.36 17.04
C TRP A 270 5.98 -5.49 16.08
N GLN A 271 6.23 -6.71 16.59
CA GLN A 271 6.55 -7.89 15.77
C GLN A 271 5.33 -8.55 15.15
N ARG A 272 4.13 -8.17 15.61
CA ARG A 272 2.86 -8.71 15.11
C ARG A 272 2.65 -8.29 13.67
N GLU A 273 2.04 -9.18 12.91
CA GLU A 273 1.53 -8.82 11.61
C GLU A 273 0.50 -7.70 11.75
N GLY A 274 0.82 -6.56 11.13
CA GLY A 274 0.04 -5.34 11.22
C GLY A 274 -1.18 -5.34 10.31
N PHE A 275 -1.50 -4.16 9.80
CA PHE A 275 -2.69 -3.92 8.98
C PHE A 275 -2.75 -4.76 7.69
N SER A 276 -1.60 -5.15 7.15
CA SER A 276 -1.48 -5.94 5.92
C SER A 276 -2.10 -7.34 5.99
N ARG A 277 -2.38 -7.87 7.19
CA ARG A 277 -3.13 -9.13 7.37
C ARG A 277 -4.55 -9.08 6.79
N PHE A 278 -5.11 -7.88 6.67
CA PHE A 278 -6.45 -7.63 6.15
C PHE A 278 -6.48 -7.49 4.62
N ALA A 279 -5.43 -7.92 3.91
CA ALA A 279 -5.41 -7.90 2.45
C ALA A 279 -6.58 -8.66 1.79
N PRO A 280 -7.11 -9.78 2.35
CA PRO A 280 -8.28 -10.46 1.79
C PRO A 280 -9.53 -9.59 1.75
N GLU A 281 -9.77 -8.78 2.77
CA GLU A 281 -10.90 -7.85 2.83
C GLU A 281 -10.78 -6.77 1.75
N TYR A 282 -9.57 -6.28 1.51
CA TYR A 282 -9.29 -5.33 0.42
C TYR A 282 -9.43 -5.98 -0.96
N TRP A 283 -9.07 -7.25 -1.11
CA TRP A 283 -9.27 -8.00 -2.35
C TRP A 283 -10.76 -8.22 -2.62
N MET A 284 -11.53 -8.53 -1.57
CA MET A 284 -12.98 -8.69 -1.67
C MET A 284 -13.64 -7.37 -2.08
N LEU A 285 -13.22 -6.25 -1.47
CA LEU A 285 -13.66 -4.90 -1.84
C LEU A 285 -13.34 -4.59 -3.32
N ALA A 286 -12.12 -4.89 -3.78
CA ALA A 286 -11.73 -4.71 -5.18
C ALA A 286 -12.62 -5.54 -6.13
N SER A 287 -12.89 -6.80 -5.76
CA SER A 287 -13.76 -7.68 -6.54
C SER A 287 -15.17 -7.12 -6.68
N MET A 288 -15.74 -6.56 -5.60
CA MET A 288 -17.06 -5.93 -5.66
C MET A 288 -17.07 -4.66 -6.53
N LEU A 289 -16.03 -3.82 -6.42
CA LEU A 289 -15.92 -2.59 -7.22
C LEU A 289 -15.84 -2.91 -8.73
N VAL A 290 -15.10 -3.94 -9.10
CA VAL A 290 -14.99 -4.41 -10.50
C VAL A 290 -16.32 -4.94 -11.00
N GLN A 291 -17.00 -5.79 -10.21
CA GLN A 291 -18.32 -6.31 -10.58
C GLN A 291 -19.36 -5.20 -10.74
N ARG A 292 -19.32 -4.18 -9.88
CA ARG A 292 -20.19 -3.01 -9.99
C ARG A 292 -19.90 -2.21 -11.26
N LEU A 293 -18.62 -2.02 -11.60
CA LEU A 293 -18.22 -1.34 -12.83
C LEU A 293 -18.72 -2.11 -14.06
N ASP A 294 -18.51 -3.43 -14.10
CA ASP A 294 -18.94 -4.30 -15.20
C ASP A 294 -20.47 -4.28 -15.42
N ARG A 295 -21.25 -4.35 -14.33
CA ARG A 295 -22.72 -4.22 -14.39
C ARG A 295 -23.17 -2.86 -14.92
N THR A 296 -22.54 -1.79 -14.46
CA THR A 296 -22.87 -0.42 -14.88
C THR A 296 -22.64 -0.24 -16.39
N GLU A 297 -21.53 -0.79 -16.89
CA GLU A 297 -21.22 -0.78 -18.32
C GLU A 297 -22.19 -1.63 -19.14
N GLN A 298 -22.55 -2.82 -18.65
CA GLN A 298 -23.52 -3.70 -19.31
C GLN A 298 -24.90 -3.02 -19.43
N ASP A 299 -25.35 -2.35 -18.37
CA ASP A 299 -26.62 -1.59 -18.38
C ASP A 299 -26.61 -0.45 -19.41
N VAL A 300 -25.47 0.24 -19.60
CA VAL A 300 -25.31 1.30 -20.61
C VAL A 300 -25.35 0.70 -22.03
N ILE A 301 -24.68 -0.43 -22.25
CA ILE A 301 -24.69 -1.15 -23.53
C ILE A 301 -26.09 -1.63 -23.87
N ASP A 302 -26.81 -2.23 -22.93
CA ASP A 302 -28.15 -2.77 -23.19
C ASP A 302 -29.16 -1.65 -23.50
N LYS A 303 -29.11 -0.54 -22.74
CA LYS A 303 -29.99 0.61 -23.01
C LYS A 303 -29.66 1.32 -24.34
N SER A 304 -28.38 1.41 -24.73
CA SER A 304 -28.00 1.99 -26.03
C SER A 304 -28.39 1.11 -27.23
N ARG A 305 -28.57 -0.20 -27.02
CA ARG A 305 -29.15 -1.11 -28.03
C ARG A 305 -30.65 -0.97 -28.15
N GLU A 306 -31.34 -0.67 -27.05
CA GLU A 306 -32.80 -0.48 -27.02
C GLU A 306 -33.23 0.86 -27.65
N ASP A 307 -32.44 1.93 -27.49
CA ASP A 307 -32.72 3.24 -28.09
C ASP A 307 -31.43 4.00 -28.50
N PRO A 308 -31.05 4.00 -29.79
CA PRO A 308 -29.81 4.62 -30.26
C PRO A 308 -29.83 6.16 -30.29
N GLU A 309 -30.98 6.82 -30.09
CA GLU A 309 -31.07 8.29 -30.03
C GLU A 309 -30.90 8.85 -28.60
N VAL A 310 -30.96 8.00 -27.57
CA VAL A 310 -30.76 8.42 -26.18
C VAL A 310 -29.27 8.55 -25.89
N LYS A 311 -28.81 9.79 -25.70
CA LYS A 311 -27.51 10.07 -25.07
C LYS A 311 -27.59 9.66 -23.60
N ILE A 312 -27.16 8.45 -23.30
CA ILE A 312 -26.99 7.99 -21.93
C ILE A 312 -25.66 8.55 -21.45
N GLU A 313 -25.71 9.66 -20.73
CA GLU A 313 -24.55 10.04 -19.91
C GLU A 313 -24.48 9.04 -18.75
N PRO A 314 -23.40 8.24 -18.64
CA PRO A 314 -23.20 7.44 -17.45
C PRO A 314 -23.18 8.41 -16.27
N LYS A 315 -24.02 8.16 -15.26
CA LYS A 315 -24.05 8.98 -14.05
C LYS A 315 -22.74 8.73 -13.32
N ASP A 316 -21.74 9.56 -13.59
CA ASP A 316 -20.37 9.38 -13.14
C ASP A 316 -20.27 9.83 -11.68
N GLU A 317 -20.82 9.02 -10.77
CA GLU A 317 -20.93 9.31 -9.33
C GLU A 317 -19.58 9.70 -8.70
N LEU A 318 -18.46 9.29 -9.31
CA LEU A 318 -17.09 9.60 -8.88
C LEU A 318 -16.71 11.05 -9.15
N LEU A 319 -17.07 11.61 -10.31
CA LEU A 319 -16.73 12.99 -10.68
C LEU A 319 -17.52 14.01 -9.86
N GLU A 320 -18.75 13.69 -9.47
CA GLU A 320 -19.57 14.52 -8.60
C GLU A 320 -19.09 14.49 -7.12
N ASN A 321 -18.33 13.47 -6.72
CA ASN A 321 -17.96 13.16 -5.34
C ASN A 321 -16.44 12.98 -5.18
N TYR A 322 -15.69 14.02 -5.54
CA TYR A 322 -14.25 14.10 -5.33
C TYR A 322 -13.88 14.46 -3.89
N ASP A 323 -12.84 13.83 -3.34
CA ASP A 323 -12.31 14.12 -2.00
C ASP A 323 -13.40 14.07 -0.91
N THR A 324 -14.22 13.03 -0.97
CA THR A 324 -15.36 12.81 -0.08
C THR A 324 -14.98 12.18 1.25
N ASP A 325 -15.96 12.16 2.15
CA ASP A 325 -15.94 11.31 3.33
C ASP A 325 -16.13 9.82 2.95
N MET A 326 -15.93 8.89 3.88
CA MET A 326 -15.97 7.43 3.64
C MET A 326 -17.35 6.84 3.28
N ARG A 327 -18.31 7.67 2.85
CA ARG A 327 -19.71 7.28 2.63
C ARG A 327 -19.88 6.28 1.50
N GLN A 328 -19.13 6.40 0.40
CA GLN A 328 -19.24 5.48 -0.73
C GLN A 328 -18.84 4.05 -0.33
N VAL A 329 -17.78 3.90 0.46
CA VAL A 329 -17.32 2.60 0.97
C VAL A 329 -18.35 2.02 1.94
N ASN A 330 -18.90 2.83 2.84
CA ASN A 330 -19.94 2.40 3.76
C ASN A 330 -21.21 1.93 3.04
N SER A 331 -21.60 2.60 1.96
CA SER A 331 -22.74 2.19 1.11
C SER A 331 -22.49 0.83 0.48
N LEU A 332 -21.30 0.62 -0.09
CA LEU A 332 -20.93 -0.63 -0.73
C LEU A 332 -20.90 -1.80 0.28
N ILE A 333 -20.37 -1.56 1.49
CA ILE A 333 -20.39 -2.56 2.58
C ILE A 333 -21.83 -2.91 2.97
N ALA A 334 -22.71 -1.91 3.07
CA ALA A 334 -24.12 -2.13 3.42
C ALA A 334 -24.88 -2.90 2.32
N GLU A 335 -24.55 -2.69 1.04
CA GLU A 335 -25.09 -3.50 -0.07
C GLU A 335 -24.61 -4.95 0.02
N PHE A 336 -23.33 -5.17 0.30
CA PHE A 336 -22.78 -6.52 0.39
C PHE A 336 -23.38 -7.32 1.55
N GLN A 337 -23.60 -6.69 2.71
CA GLN A 337 -24.25 -7.32 3.85
C GLN A 337 -25.68 -7.82 3.52
N LYS A 338 -26.37 -7.20 2.56
CA LYS A 338 -27.70 -7.64 2.10
C LYS A 338 -27.66 -8.84 1.16
N VAL A 339 -26.52 -9.15 0.54
CA VAL A 339 -26.35 -10.29 -0.37
C VAL A 339 -25.89 -11.54 0.38
N MET A 340 -25.28 -11.36 1.57
CA MET A 340 -24.79 -12.44 2.44
C MET A 340 -25.80 -12.89 3.51
N LEU A 341 -26.97 -12.24 3.58
CA LEU A 341 -28.16 -12.63 4.36
C LEU A 341 -29.22 -13.18 3.42
#